data_AF-A0A453BAC6-F1
#
_entry.id   AF-A0A453BAC6-F1
#
_cell.length_a   1.000
_cell.length_b   1.000
_cell.length_c   1.000
_cell.angle_alpha   90.00
_cell.angle_beta   90.00
_cell.angle_gamma   90.00
#
_symmetry.space_group_name_H-M   'P 1'
#
loop_
_entity.id
_entity.type
_entity.pdbx_description
1 polymer ?
#
loop_
_entity_poly.entity_id
_entity_poly.type
_entity_poly.pdbx_seq_one_letter_code
_entity_poly.pdbx_strand_id
1 'polypeptide(L)'
;MIQQAHIGVGISGREGLQAARAADYSIGKFRFLKRLILVHGRYSYNRTAFLSQYSFYKSLLICFIQILFSFVSGIAGTSLFNSVSLMAYNVFYTSIPVLTTVLDKDLSEKTVTQNPEILLYCQAGRLLNPSTFAGWFGRSLYHAIVVFLITIHAYANEKSEMEELSMVALSGSIWLQAFVVTLEMSSFTFLQFLAIWGNFAAFYVINLCISTIPTAGMYTIMFRLCRQPSYWITMLLISGVGMGPVLALKYFRYTYSPSAINILQKAERSRGPMYTLVNLESQLRSEQGNSTNSILTAPVKNKNSVYEPLLSDSPMASRRSLASSSFDIFQPAQSRVPAAYPRNIKTS
;
A
#
# COMPACT_ATOMS: atom_id res chain seq x y z
N MET A 1 2.34 13.10 -30.59
CA MET A 1 1.18 12.60 -29.84
C MET A 1 1.57 11.54 -28.81
N ILE A 2 2.07 10.35 -29.22
CA ILE A 2 2.37 9.23 -28.29
C ILE A 2 3.41 9.61 -27.23
N GLN A 3 4.50 10.29 -27.61
CA GLN A 3 5.54 10.76 -26.67
C GLN A 3 5.10 11.93 -25.77
N GLN A 4 3.99 12.59 -26.09
CA GLN A 4 3.45 13.71 -25.31
C GLN A 4 2.37 13.24 -24.32
N ALA A 5 1.91 11.99 -24.42
CA ALA A 5 0.95 11.40 -23.49
C ALA A 5 1.68 10.84 -22.25
N HIS A 6 0.98 10.76 -21.12
CA HIS A 6 1.53 10.14 -19.90
C HIS A 6 1.88 8.66 -20.08
N ILE A 7 1.15 7.96 -20.95
CA ILE A 7 1.41 6.57 -21.33
C ILE A 7 1.17 6.45 -22.84
N GLY A 8 2.21 6.10 -23.58
CA GLY A 8 2.16 5.86 -25.01
C GLY A 8 1.91 4.38 -25.34
N VAL A 9 0.86 4.08 -26.10
CA VAL A 9 0.61 2.71 -26.62
C VAL A 9 0.66 2.70 -28.14
N GLY A 10 1.61 1.96 -28.70
CA GLY A 10 1.79 1.80 -30.13
C GLY A 10 1.20 0.48 -30.64
N ILE A 11 0.66 0.50 -31.86
CA ILE A 11 0.14 -0.71 -32.53
C ILE A 11 1.16 -1.18 -33.54
N SER A 12 1.64 -2.42 -33.39
CA SER A 12 2.57 -3.03 -34.34
C SER A 12 1.82 -3.51 -35.59
N GLY A 13 2.00 -2.78 -36.69
CA GLY A 13 1.51 -3.15 -38.02
C GLY A 13 2.62 -3.69 -38.92
N ARG A 14 2.24 -4.24 -40.09
CA ARG A 14 3.19 -4.65 -41.14
C ARG A 14 3.77 -3.45 -41.89
N GLU A 15 3.05 -2.34 -41.91
CA GLU A 15 3.35 -1.16 -42.73
C GLU A 15 4.22 -0.12 -41.99
N GLY A 16 4.29 -0.18 -40.66
CA GLY A 16 5.06 0.77 -39.87
C GLY A 16 5.23 0.36 -38.41
N LEU A 17 6.48 0.41 -37.93
CA LEU A 17 6.87 0.10 -36.55
C LEU A 17 7.38 1.32 -35.78
N GLN A 18 7.44 2.50 -36.41
CA GLN A 18 8.00 3.70 -35.79
C GLN A 18 7.20 4.10 -34.54
N ALA A 19 5.86 4.15 -34.64
CA ALA A 19 5.00 4.45 -33.49
C ALA A 19 5.08 3.38 -32.39
N ALA A 20 5.21 2.10 -32.76
CA ALA A 20 5.36 1.00 -31.81
C ALA A 20 6.70 1.02 -31.06
N ARG A 21 7.80 1.41 -31.73
CA ARG A 21 9.13 1.54 -31.13
C ARG A 21 9.27 2.79 -30.26
N ALA A 22 8.50 3.83 -30.57
CA ALA A 22 8.50 5.08 -29.81
C ALA A 22 7.44 5.11 -28.67
N ALA A 23 6.78 3.99 -28.39
CA ALA A 23 5.75 3.85 -27.36
C ALA A 23 6.26 3.07 -26.13
N ASP A 24 5.64 3.29 -24.96
CA ASP A 24 5.94 2.54 -23.73
C ASP A 24 5.47 1.09 -23.81
N TYR A 25 4.31 0.88 -24.45
CA TYR A 25 3.75 -0.44 -24.72
C TYR A 25 3.51 -0.64 -26.21
N SER A 26 3.87 -1.80 -26.75
CA SER A 26 3.54 -2.21 -28.11
C SER A 26 2.56 -3.37 -28.11
N ILE A 27 1.41 -3.19 -28.77
CA ILE A 27 0.36 -4.21 -28.90
C ILE A 27 0.12 -4.56 -30.37
N GLY A 28 -0.29 -5.80 -30.65
CA GLY A 28 -0.55 -6.23 -32.03
C GLY A 28 -1.89 -5.76 -32.62
N LYS A 29 -2.92 -5.58 -31.78
CA LYS A 29 -4.27 -5.17 -32.21
C LYS A 29 -4.92 -4.30 -31.14
N PHE A 30 -5.75 -3.33 -31.55
CA PHE A 30 -6.44 -2.41 -30.62
C PHE A 30 -7.28 -3.13 -29.56
N ARG A 31 -7.88 -4.29 -29.87
CA ARG A 31 -8.64 -5.10 -28.89
C ARG A 31 -7.85 -5.50 -27.64
N PHE A 32 -6.51 -5.57 -27.70
CA PHE A 32 -5.68 -5.90 -26.56
C PHE A 32 -5.54 -4.74 -25.56
N LEU A 33 -5.83 -3.51 -25.99
CA LEU A 33 -5.82 -2.33 -25.13
C LEU A 33 -6.79 -2.47 -23.96
N LYS A 34 -7.97 -3.07 -24.21
CA LYS A 34 -8.98 -3.35 -23.16
C LYS A 34 -8.37 -4.18 -22.02
N ARG A 35 -7.67 -5.27 -22.34
CA ARG A 35 -7.04 -6.14 -21.32
C ARG A 35 -5.81 -5.50 -20.68
N LEU A 36 -5.05 -4.72 -21.44
CA LEU A 36 -3.88 -4.01 -20.92
C LEU A 36 -4.31 -3.01 -19.84
N ILE A 37 -5.31 -2.18 -20.09
CA ILE A 37 -5.77 -1.16 -19.15
C ILE A 37 -6.54 -1.78 -17.98
N LEU A 38 -7.57 -2.59 -18.25
CA LEU A 38 -8.46 -3.08 -17.19
C LEU A 38 -7.75 -4.04 -16.24
N VAL A 39 -7.00 -5.00 -16.77
CA VAL A 39 -6.38 -6.06 -15.96
C VAL A 39 -5.00 -5.60 -15.47
N HIS A 40 -4.08 -5.33 -16.39
CA HIS A 40 -2.69 -5.06 -16.03
C HIS A 40 -2.52 -3.67 -15.40
N GLY A 41 -3.24 -2.66 -15.91
CA GLY A 41 -3.24 -1.31 -15.34
C GLY A 41 -3.74 -1.29 -13.89
N ARG A 42 -4.88 -1.94 -13.62
CA ARG A 42 -5.41 -2.07 -12.25
C ARG A 42 -4.46 -2.81 -11.33
N TYR A 43 -3.95 -3.97 -11.74
CA TYR A 43 -3.03 -4.75 -10.91
C TYR A 43 -1.75 -3.96 -10.61
N SER A 44 -1.17 -3.29 -11.62
CA SER A 44 0.00 -2.45 -11.45
C SER A 44 -0.26 -1.32 -10.45
N TYR A 45 -1.40 -0.62 -10.57
CA TYR A 45 -1.79 0.44 -9.65
C TYR A 45 -1.95 -0.07 -8.21
N ASN A 46 -2.72 -1.14 -7.99
CA ASN A 46 -2.97 -1.68 -6.65
C ASN A 46 -1.68 -2.18 -5.99
N ARG A 47 -0.85 -2.93 -6.74
CA ARG A 47 0.42 -3.47 -6.23
C ARG A 47 1.40 -2.37 -5.88
N THR A 48 1.54 -1.36 -6.75
CA THR A 48 2.44 -0.23 -6.51
C THR A 48 1.97 0.63 -5.35
N ALA A 49 0.65 0.84 -5.22
CA ALA A 49 0.06 1.57 -4.11
C ALA A 49 0.37 0.90 -2.77
N PHE A 50 0.10 -0.41 -2.67
CA PHE A 50 0.40 -1.21 -1.50
C PHE A 50 1.90 -1.22 -1.18
N LEU A 51 2.73 -1.51 -2.19
CA LEU A 51 4.19 -1.55 -2.07
C LEU A 51 4.76 -0.24 -1.51
N SER A 52 4.32 0.89 -2.04
CA SER A 52 4.74 2.22 -1.58
C SER A 52 4.36 2.44 -0.11
N GLN A 53 3.07 2.29 0.22
CA GLN A 53 2.56 2.52 1.58
C GLN A 53 3.21 1.60 2.61
N TYR A 54 3.37 0.32 2.26
CA TYR A 54 4.01 -0.66 3.13
C TYR A 54 5.50 -0.36 3.34
N SER A 55 6.21 0.09 2.30
CA SER A 55 7.62 0.49 2.41
C SER A 55 7.81 1.68 3.36
N PHE A 56 6.88 2.63 3.36
CA PHE A 56 6.86 3.69 4.35
C PHE A 56 6.56 3.15 5.75
N TYR A 57 5.52 2.33 5.90
CA TYR A 57 5.15 1.73 7.18
C TYR A 57 6.32 0.97 7.84
N LYS A 58 7.03 0.10 7.10
CA LYS A 58 8.14 -0.70 7.66
C LYS A 58 9.32 0.15 8.13
N SER A 59 9.57 1.26 7.43
CA SER A 59 10.70 2.15 7.69
C SER A 59 10.39 3.10 8.84
N LEU A 60 9.16 3.63 8.87
CA LEU A 60 8.65 4.45 9.96
C LEU A 60 8.58 3.68 11.26
N LEU A 61 8.22 2.39 11.23
CA LEU A 61 8.15 1.56 12.43
C LEU A 61 9.50 1.52 13.18
N ILE A 62 10.60 1.22 12.48
CA ILE A 62 11.94 1.20 13.08
C ILE A 62 12.37 2.61 13.50
N CYS A 63 12.07 3.63 12.68
CA CYS A 63 12.38 5.02 13.01
C CYS A 63 11.69 5.47 14.31
N PHE A 64 10.40 5.17 14.49
CA PHE A 64 9.66 5.52 15.69
C PHE A 64 10.17 4.78 16.93
N ILE A 65 10.52 3.50 16.81
CA ILE A 65 11.14 2.76 17.94
C ILE A 65 12.44 3.46 18.36
N GLN A 66 13.26 3.88 17.40
CA GLN A 66 14.50 4.61 17.67
C GLN A 66 14.23 5.97 18.33
N ILE A 67 13.23 6.73 17.85
CA ILE A 67 12.83 8.01 18.43
C ILE A 67 12.37 7.83 19.89
N LEU A 68 11.54 6.82 20.15
CA LEU A 68 11.09 6.47 21.50
C LEU A 68 12.28 6.10 22.41
N PHE A 69 13.24 5.35 21.89
CA PHE A 69 14.46 5.01 22.62
C PHE A 69 15.34 6.24 22.91
N SER A 70 15.44 7.18 21.98
CA SER A 70 16.16 8.44 22.18
C SER A 70 15.59 9.25 23.35
N PHE A 71 14.27 9.22 23.58
CA PHE A 71 13.68 9.88 24.75
C PHE A 71 14.06 9.21 26.06
N VAL A 72 14.10 7.87 26.10
CA VAL A 72 14.46 7.12 27.32
C VAL A 72 15.96 7.21 27.63
N SER A 73 16.81 7.30 26.61
CA SER A 73 18.27 7.45 26.75
C SER A 73 18.72 8.90 27.01
N GLY A 74 17.80 9.83 27.25
CA GLY A 74 18.13 11.24 27.52
C GLY A 74 18.70 11.98 26.31
N ILE A 75 18.35 11.55 25.09
CA ILE A 75 18.80 12.14 23.82
C ILE A 75 20.34 12.06 23.67
N ALA A 76 20.93 10.99 24.21
CA ALA A 76 22.38 10.75 24.13
C ALA A 76 22.90 10.41 22.72
N GLY A 77 21.99 10.19 21.75
CA GLY A 77 22.34 9.80 20.38
C GLY A 77 22.72 8.32 20.22
N THR A 78 22.47 7.49 21.23
CA THR A 78 22.70 6.05 21.15
C THR A 78 21.61 5.34 20.35
N SER A 79 22.00 4.33 19.58
CA SER A 79 21.09 3.54 18.76
C SER A 79 20.64 2.28 19.50
N LEU A 80 19.33 2.01 19.53
CA LEU A 80 18.84 0.73 20.04
C LEU A 80 19.29 -0.42 19.13
N PHE A 81 19.23 -0.22 17.81
CA PHE A 81 19.58 -1.24 16.83
C PHE A 81 21.03 -1.12 16.38
N ASN A 82 21.72 -2.26 16.27
CA ASN A 82 23.04 -2.31 15.62
C ASN A 82 22.88 -2.02 14.11
N SER A 83 23.84 -1.30 13.52
CA SER A 83 23.91 -0.99 12.09
C SER A 83 23.77 -2.22 11.19
N VAL A 84 24.36 -3.36 11.57
CA VAL A 84 24.25 -4.61 10.81
C VAL A 84 22.80 -5.13 10.83
N SER A 85 22.16 -5.09 11.99
CA SER A 85 20.76 -5.52 12.16
C SER A 85 19.78 -4.63 11.40
N LEU A 86 20.01 -3.31 11.39
CA LEU A 86 19.24 -2.35 10.59
C LEU A 86 19.37 -2.59 9.09
N MET A 87 20.59 -2.84 8.62
CA MET A 87 20.85 -3.19 7.22
C MET A 87 20.15 -4.50 6.86
N ALA A 88 20.30 -5.53 7.70
CA ALA A 88 19.68 -6.84 7.47
C ALA A 88 18.15 -6.78 7.47
N TYR A 89 17.55 -5.96 8.34
CA TYR A 89 16.11 -5.70 8.35
C TYR A 89 15.64 -5.14 7.00
N ASN A 90 16.27 -4.08 6.51
CA ASN A 90 15.84 -3.46 5.26
C ASN A 90 16.08 -4.34 4.04
N VAL A 91 17.23 -5.00 3.95
CA VAL A 91 17.65 -5.73 2.75
C VAL A 91 17.07 -7.14 2.70
N PHE A 92 17.18 -7.91 3.78
CA PHE A 92 16.82 -9.33 3.77
C PHE A 92 15.43 -9.53 4.35
N TYR A 93 15.23 -9.17 5.62
CA TYR A 93 14.04 -9.59 6.36
C TYR A 93 12.75 -8.91 5.88
N THR A 94 12.83 -7.78 5.19
CA THR A 94 11.62 -7.06 4.77
C THR A 94 11.43 -6.96 3.26
N SER A 95 12.49 -7.05 2.45
CA SER A 95 12.36 -6.92 1.01
C SER A 95 11.81 -8.18 0.34
N ILE A 96 12.16 -9.38 0.83
CA ILE A 96 11.72 -10.65 0.20
C ILE A 96 10.18 -10.80 0.23
N PRO A 97 9.50 -10.63 1.37
CA PRO A 97 8.03 -10.71 1.41
C PRO A 97 7.39 -9.67 0.48
N VAL A 98 7.95 -8.46 0.44
CA VAL A 98 7.47 -7.33 -0.36
C VAL A 98 7.59 -7.61 -1.87
N LEU A 99 8.66 -8.25 -2.33
CA LEU A 99 8.79 -8.61 -3.74
C LEU A 99 7.67 -9.56 -4.18
N THR A 100 7.21 -10.45 -3.31
CA THR A 100 6.11 -11.38 -3.65
C THR A 100 4.72 -10.73 -3.67
N THR A 101 4.56 -9.53 -3.12
CA THR A 101 3.28 -8.80 -3.21
C THR A 101 3.05 -8.31 -4.65
N VAL A 102 4.08 -8.26 -5.49
CA VAL A 102 3.96 -7.99 -6.94
C VAL A 102 3.17 -9.10 -7.65
N LEU A 103 3.10 -10.30 -7.08
CA LEU A 103 2.31 -11.40 -7.61
C LEU A 103 0.86 -11.39 -7.11
N ASP A 104 0.52 -10.50 -6.18
CA ASP A 104 -0.81 -10.50 -5.55
C ASP A 104 -1.91 -10.14 -6.55
N LYS A 105 -3.02 -10.87 -6.48
CA LYS A 105 -4.22 -10.66 -7.30
C LYS A 105 -5.42 -10.49 -6.37
N ASP A 106 -5.99 -9.30 -6.36
CA ASP A 106 -7.15 -8.94 -5.54
C ASP A 106 -8.47 -9.49 -6.08
N LEU A 107 -8.59 -9.57 -7.41
CA LEU A 107 -9.74 -10.08 -8.16
C LEU A 107 -9.24 -10.89 -9.36
N SER A 108 -9.99 -11.90 -9.84
CA SER A 108 -9.59 -12.62 -11.06
C SER A 108 -9.74 -11.77 -12.33
N GLU A 109 -8.96 -12.11 -13.36
CA GLU A 109 -8.96 -11.39 -14.65
C GLU A 109 -10.35 -11.39 -15.32
N LYS A 110 -11.12 -12.46 -15.11
CA LYS A 110 -12.49 -12.59 -15.63
C LYS A 110 -13.41 -11.57 -14.97
N THR A 111 -13.38 -11.49 -13.64
CA THR A 111 -14.20 -10.57 -12.84
C THR A 111 -13.89 -9.12 -13.18
N VAL A 112 -12.60 -8.78 -13.34
CA VAL A 112 -12.17 -7.42 -13.74
C VAL A 112 -12.63 -7.07 -15.16
N THR A 113 -12.59 -8.02 -16.10
CA THR A 113 -13.00 -7.77 -17.49
C THR A 113 -14.53 -7.63 -17.64
N GLN A 114 -15.29 -8.31 -16.78
CA GLN A 114 -16.76 -8.26 -16.74
C GLN A 114 -17.29 -6.97 -16.09
N ASN A 115 -16.53 -6.36 -15.19
CA ASN A 115 -16.93 -5.19 -14.41
C ASN A 115 -15.96 -4.01 -14.65
N PRO A 116 -16.02 -3.35 -15.83
CA PRO A 116 -15.09 -2.27 -16.18
C PRO A 116 -15.25 -1.03 -15.30
N GLU A 117 -16.39 -0.84 -14.65
CA GLU A 117 -16.69 0.27 -13.73
C GLU A 117 -15.72 0.35 -12.54
N ILE A 118 -15.10 -0.77 -12.18
CA ILE A 118 -14.08 -0.83 -11.13
C ILE A 118 -12.88 0.09 -11.46
N LEU A 119 -12.63 0.37 -12.75
CA LEU A 119 -11.56 1.26 -13.17
C LEU A 119 -11.76 2.70 -12.67
N LEU A 120 -13.01 3.16 -12.53
CA LEU A 120 -13.32 4.50 -12.02
C LEU A 120 -12.82 4.68 -10.58
N TYR A 121 -12.85 3.62 -9.77
CA TYR A 121 -12.29 3.63 -8.42
C TYR A 121 -10.76 3.81 -8.41
N CYS A 122 -10.05 3.25 -9.39
CA CYS A 122 -8.61 3.45 -9.54
C CYS A 122 -8.29 4.86 -10.04
N GLN A 123 -9.05 5.36 -11.02
CA GLN A 123 -8.87 6.72 -11.57
C GLN A 123 -9.11 7.81 -10.53
N ALA A 124 -10.01 7.59 -9.57
CA ALA A 124 -10.24 8.49 -8.44
C ALA A 124 -9.08 8.53 -7.43
N GLY A 125 -7.98 7.79 -7.65
CA GLY A 125 -6.77 7.87 -6.82
C GLY A 125 -6.95 7.36 -5.39
N ARG A 126 -7.99 6.56 -5.12
CA ARG A 126 -8.41 6.24 -3.75
C ARG A 126 -7.41 5.39 -2.95
N LEU A 127 -6.55 4.63 -3.62
CA LEU A 127 -5.56 3.78 -2.94
C LEU A 127 -4.28 4.55 -2.55
N LEU A 128 -3.95 5.63 -3.29
CA LEU A 128 -2.81 6.50 -3.01
C LEU A 128 -3.30 7.91 -2.67
N ASN A 129 -3.98 8.03 -1.53
CA ASN A 129 -4.46 9.30 -0.99
C ASN A 129 -3.67 9.64 0.29
N PRO A 130 -3.36 10.94 0.55
CA PRO A 130 -2.85 11.39 1.85
C PRO A 130 -3.56 10.79 3.06
N SER A 131 -4.88 10.58 3.01
CA SER A 131 -5.63 9.93 4.09
C SER A 131 -5.24 8.46 4.30
N THR A 132 -5.10 7.69 3.21
CA THR A 132 -4.63 6.29 3.28
C THR A 132 -3.20 6.22 3.80
N PHE A 133 -2.34 7.15 3.36
CA PHE A 133 -0.98 7.27 3.86
C PHE A 133 -0.92 7.61 5.36
N ALA A 134 -1.74 8.55 5.82
CA ALA A 134 -1.87 8.89 7.23
C ALA A 134 -2.34 7.68 8.08
N GLY A 135 -3.20 6.82 7.52
CA GLY A 135 -3.58 5.55 8.15
C GLY A 135 -2.39 4.60 8.35
N TRP A 136 -1.55 4.43 7.33
CA TRP A 136 -0.33 3.63 7.41
C TRP A 136 0.72 4.23 8.36
N PHE A 137 0.85 5.56 8.35
CA PHE A 137 1.69 6.30 9.29
C PHE A 137 1.23 6.06 10.74
N GLY A 138 -0.06 6.26 11.02
CA GLY A 138 -0.63 6.02 12.35
C GLY A 138 -0.47 4.57 12.81
N ARG A 139 -0.65 3.60 11.89
CA ARG A 139 -0.39 2.18 12.16
C ARG A 139 1.08 1.92 12.53
N SER A 140 2.02 2.54 11.82
CA SER A 140 3.45 2.38 12.12
C SER A 140 3.83 2.95 13.49
N LEU A 141 3.27 4.11 13.84
CA LEU A 141 3.47 4.73 15.15
C LEU A 141 2.88 3.86 16.27
N TYR A 142 1.66 3.37 16.08
CA TYR A 142 1.01 2.47 17.03
C TYR A 142 1.84 1.19 17.26
N HIS A 143 2.24 0.51 16.19
CA HIS A 143 3.07 -0.69 16.31
C HIS A 143 4.43 -0.41 16.95
N ALA A 144 5.08 0.72 16.63
CA ALA A 144 6.33 1.12 17.26
C ALA A 144 6.17 1.32 18.77
N ILE A 145 5.10 1.99 19.20
CA ILE A 145 4.77 2.18 20.63
C ILE A 145 4.55 0.82 21.30
N VAL A 146 3.78 -0.08 20.68
CA VAL A 146 3.51 -1.42 21.23
C VAL A 146 4.80 -2.23 21.39
N VAL A 147 5.63 -2.31 20.34
CA VAL A 147 6.91 -3.04 20.39
C VAL A 147 7.82 -2.44 21.45
N PHE A 148 7.96 -1.11 21.48
CA PHE A 148 8.86 -0.43 22.39
C PHE A 148 8.43 -0.57 23.85
N LEU A 149 7.16 -0.28 24.17
CA LEU A 149 6.66 -0.36 25.54
C LEU A 149 6.71 -1.79 26.07
N ILE A 150 6.25 -2.78 25.29
CA ILE A 150 6.29 -4.17 25.74
C ILE A 150 7.73 -4.64 25.94
N THR A 151 8.65 -4.30 25.01
CA THR A 151 10.06 -4.71 25.13
C THR A 151 10.71 -4.11 26.38
N ILE A 152 10.54 -2.81 26.62
CA ILE A 152 11.11 -2.17 27.81
C ILE A 152 10.50 -2.73 29.10
N HIS A 153 9.18 -2.87 29.19
CA HIS A 153 8.54 -3.30 30.44
C HIS A 153 8.80 -4.78 30.75
N ALA A 154 8.86 -5.64 29.72
CA ALA A 154 9.16 -7.07 29.91
C ALA A 154 10.58 -7.30 30.45
N TYR A 155 11.53 -6.44 30.09
CA TYR A 155 12.95 -6.60 30.40
C TYR A 155 13.49 -5.50 31.35
N ALA A 156 12.61 -4.69 31.98
CA ALA A 156 12.99 -3.61 32.89
C ALA A 156 13.57 -4.11 34.23
N ASN A 157 13.09 -5.27 34.70
CA ASN A 157 13.48 -5.82 36.01
C ASN A 157 14.65 -6.80 35.94
N GLU A 158 14.99 -7.26 34.73
CA GLU A 158 16.15 -8.12 34.49
C GLU A 158 17.36 -7.23 34.17
N LYS A 159 18.58 -7.68 34.56
CA LYS A 159 19.83 -7.04 34.14
C LYS A 159 20.10 -7.34 32.66
N SER A 160 19.24 -6.81 31.80
CA SER A 160 19.21 -7.06 30.38
C SER A 160 20.29 -6.24 29.69
N GLU A 161 21.07 -6.87 28.82
CA GLU A 161 22.03 -6.16 27.97
C GLU A 161 21.28 -5.36 26.90
N MET A 162 21.82 -4.20 26.48
CA MET A 162 21.17 -3.37 25.45
C MET A 162 20.97 -4.12 24.12
N GLU A 163 21.89 -5.04 23.82
CA GLU A 163 21.85 -5.88 22.62
C GLU A 163 20.73 -6.92 22.69
N GLU A 164 20.38 -7.41 23.88
CA GLU A 164 19.23 -8.31 24.08
C GLU A 164 17.91 -7.56 23.81
N LEU A 165 17.77 -6.36 24.39
CA LEU A 165 16.62 -5.48 24.14
C LEU A 165 16.47 -5.16 22.64
N SER A 166 17.60 -4.90 21.97
CA SER A 166 17.66 -4.67 20.53
C SER A 166 17.11 -5.86 19.73
N MET A 167 17.57 -7.07 20.05
CA MET A 167 17.16 -8.29 19.36
C MET A 167 15.71 -8.67 19.64
N VAL A 168 15.19 -8.40 20.85
CA VAL A 168 13.78 -8.57 21.20
C VAL A 168 12.91 -7.59 20.40
N ALA A 169 13.26 -6.30 20.37
CA ALA A 169 12.52 -5.30 19.60
C ALA A 169 12.54 -5.60 18.09
N LEU A 170 13.68 -6.05 17.56
CA LEU A 170 13.82 -6.45 16.16
C LEU A 170 12.95 -7.67 15.84
N SER A 171 13.00 -8.70 16.70
CA SER A 171 12.15 -9.89 16.56
C SER A 171 10.67 -9.52 16.57
N GLY A 172 10.23 -8.71 17.54
CA GLY A 172 8.84 -8.26 17.64
C GLY A 172 8.37 -7.48 16.42
N SER A 173 9.26 -6.65 15.84
CA SER A 173 9.00 -5.93 14.59
C SER A 173 8.78 -6.88 13.42
N ILE A 174 9.63 -7.91 13.28
CA ILE A 174 9.53 -8.91 12.19
C ILE A 174 8.30 -9.79 12.35
N TRP A 175 7.94 -10.19 13.57
CA TRP A 175 6.69 -10.90 13.86
C TRP A 175 5.48 -10.08 13.39
N LEU A 176 5.35 -8.84 13.87
CA LEU A 176 4.26 -7.96 13.46
C LEU A 176 4.21 -7.79 11.95
N GLN A 177 5.38 -7.61 11.33
CA GLN A 177 5.47 -7.40 9.90
C GLN A 177 5.02 -8.62 9.09
N ALA A 178 5.39 -9.83 9.50
CA ALA A 178 4.92 -11.08 8.87
C ALA A 178 3.39 -11.19 8.94
N PHE A 179 2.79 -10.86 10.10
CA PHE A 179 1.33 -10.85 10.24
C PHE A 179 0.66 -9.72 9.45
N VAL A 180 1.23 -8.51 9.46
CA VAL A 180 0.73 -7.38 8.65
C VAL A 180 0.67 -7.75 7.19
N VAL A 181 1.75 -8.29 6.61
CA VAL A 181 1.75 -8.70 5.20
C VAL A 181 0.71 -9.78 4.97
N THR A 182 0.71 -10.82 5.80
CA THR A 182 -0.25 -11.94 5.69
C THR A 182 -1.71 -11.44 5.69
N LEU A 183 -2.05 -10.44 6.51
CA LEU A 183 -3.40 -9.89 6.55
C LEU A 183 -3.79 -9.00 5.37
N GLU A 184 -2.82 -8.36 4.72
CA GLU A 184 -3.09 -7.47 3.58
C GLU A 184 -3.06 -8.22 2.25
N MET A 185 -2.42 -9.38 2.19
CA MET A 185 -2.40 -10.22 1.00
C MET A 185 -3.81 -10.73 0.67
N SER A 186 -4.21 -10.52 -0.59
CA SER A 186 -5.52 -10.97 -1.07
C SER A 186 -5.49 -12.41 -1.58
N SER A 187 -4.34 -12.83 -2.11
CA SER A 187 -4.09 -14.17 -2.63
C SER A 187 -2.95 -14.87 -1.87
N PHE A 188 -3.07 -16.19 -1.72
CA PHE A 188 -2.07 -17.04 -1.09
C PHE A 188 -1.53 -18.05 -2.11
N THR A 189 -0.53 -17.63 -2.88
CA THR A 189 0.25 -18.56 -3.71
C THR A 189 1.35 -19.22 -2.87
N PHE A 190 1.81 -20.40 -3.28
CA PHE A 190 2.91 -21.10 -2.60
C PHE A 190 4.18 -20.23 -2.48
N LEU A 191 4.50 -19.45 -3.52
CA LEU A 191 5.65 -18.53 -3.50
C LEU A 191 5.51 -17.42 -2.46
N GLN A 192 4.32 -16.83 -2.30
CA GLN A 192 4.06 -15.81 -1.29
C GLN A 192 4.11 -16.40 0.12
N PHE A 193 3.55 -17.60 0.30
CA PHE A 193 3.65 -18.32 1.57
C PHE A 193 5.11 -18.58 1.96
N LEU A 194 5.90 -19.13 1.03
CA LEU A 194 7.32 -19.38 1.25
C LEU A 194 8.11 -18.09 1.50
N ALA A 195 7.80 -17.02 0.79
CA ALA A 195 8.50 -15.75 0.97
C ALA A 195 8.18 -15.05 2.30
N ILE A 196 6.97 -15.21 2.85
CA ILE A 196 6.62 -14.64 4.16
C ILE A 196 7.17 -15.53 5.28
N TRP A 197 6.78 -16.81 5.30
CA TRP A 197 7.10 -17.72 6.41
C TRP A 197 8.50 -18.30 6.31
N GLY A 198 9.00 -18.56 5.10
CA GLY A 198 10.38 -18.97 4.89
C GLY A 198 11.37 -17.86 5.26
N ASN A 199 11.05 -16.60 4.96
CA ASN A 199 11.87 -15.46 5.41
C ASN A 199 11.80 -15.26 6.93
N PHE A 200 10.63 -15.48 7.53
CA PHE A 200 10.48 -15.49 8.99
C PHE A 200 11.32 -16.58 9.66
N ALA A 201 11.34 -17.80 9.11
CA ALA A 201 12.23 -18.86 9.58
C ALA A 201 13.70 -18.52 9.33
N ALA A 202 14.03 -17.95 8.17
CA ALA A 202 15.38 -17.53 7.82
C ALA A 202 15.92 -16.47 8.78
N PHE A 203 15.08 -15.56 9.30
CA PHE A 203 15.47 -14.61 10.34
C PHE A 203 16.05 -15.33 11.57
N TYR A 204 15.37 -16.36 12.08
CA TYR A 204 15.88 -17.13 13.22
C TYR A 204 17.16 -17.87 12.88
N VAL A 205 17.20 -18.56 11.73
CA VAL A 205 18.39 -19.31 11.30
C VAL A 205 19.60 -18.39 11.15
N ILE A 206 19.46 -17.25 10.49
CA ILE A 206 20.55 -16.29 10.26
C ILE A 206 21.07 -15.74 11.59
N ASN A 207 20.18 -15.32 12.50
CA ASN A 207 20.62 -14.76 13.78
C ASN A 207 21.19 -15.81 14.74
N LEU A 208 20.74 -17.08 14.66
CA LEU A 208 21.37 -18.19 15.36
C LEU A 208 22.78 -18.45 14.81
N CYS A 209 22.96 -18.45 13.49
CA CYS A 209 24.28 -18.54 12.88
C CYS A 209 25.18 -17.38 13.31
N ILE A 210 24.71 -16.14 13.27
CA ILE A 210 25.49 -14.97 13.72
C ILE A 210 25.87 -15.09 15.21
N SER A 211 24.99 -15.64 16.05
CA SER A 211 25.26 -15.83 17.47
C SER A 211 26.37 -16.86 17.76
N THR A 212 26.77 -17.67 16.78
CA THR A 212 27.94 -18.58 16.90
C THR A 212 29.28 -17.89 16.68
N ILE A 213 29.28 -16.68 16.09
CA ILE A 213 30.48 -15.97 15.69
C ILE A 213 30.92 -15.03 16.83
N PRO A 214 32.06 -15.29 17.51
CA PRO A 214 32.48 -14.51 18.68
C PRO A 214 32.87 -13.06 18.36
N THR A 215 33.22 -12.78 17.09
CA THR A 215 33.63 -11.45 16.62
C THR A 215 32.45 -10.55 16.26
N ALA A 216 31.25 -11.11 16.10
CA ALA A 216 30.03 -10.32 15.97
C ALA A 216 29.59 -9.95 17.39
N GLY A 217 29.42 -8.66 17.69
CA GLY A 217 28.94 -8.14 18.98
C GLY A 217 27.49 -8.56 19.36
N MET A 218 27.03 -9.71 18.88
CA MET A 218 25.78 -10.39 19.20
C MET A 218 26.03 -11.85 19.60
N TYR A 219 27.21 -12.14 20.17
CA TYR A 219 27.62 -13.49 20.51
C TYR A 219 26.68 -14.10 21.57
N THR A 220 26.18 -15.32 21.32
CA THR A 220 25.24 -16.07 22.18
C THR A 220 23.85 -15.47 22.44
N ILE A 221 23.58 -14.23 22.05
CA ILE A 221 22.34 -13.50 22.40
C ILE A 221 21.08 -14.24 21.91
N MET A 222 21.02 -14.61 20.63
CA MET A 222 19.83 -15.29 20.10
C MET A 222 19.64 -16.68 20.72
N PHE A 223 20.73 -17.40 21.01
CA PHE A 223 20.65 -18.70 21.70
C PHE A 223 20.08 -18.58 23.12
N ARG A 224 20.48 -17.56 23.88
CA ARG A 224 19.94 -17.28 25.22
C ARG A 224 18.45 -16.96 25.13
N LEU A 225 18.06 -16.03 24.24
CA LEU A 225 16.68 -15.59 24.06
C LEU A 225 15.75 -16.74 23.64
N CYS A 226 16.13 -17.54 22.64
CA CYS A 226 15.29 -18.65 22.17
C CYS A 226 15.07 -19.73 23.25
N ARG A 227 15.99 -19.87 24.22
CA ARG A 227 15.87 -20.83 25.33
C ARG A 227 14.99 -20.31 26.46
N GLN A 228 14.83 -19.00 26.58
CA GLN A 228 14.00 -18.38 27.61
C GLN A 228 12.51 -18.39 27.21
N PRO A 229 11.60 -18.91 28.06
CA PRO A 229 10.17 -18.85 27.78
C PRO A 229 9.62 -17.42 27.73
N SER A 230 10.19 -16.49 28.49
CA SER A 230 9.81 -15.08 28.54
C SER A 230 9.89 -14.41 27.16
N TYR A 231 10.88 -14.76 26.35
CA TYR A 231 11.02 -14.27 24.97
C TYR A 231 9.80 -14.64 24.11
N TRP A 232 9.39 -15.90 24.11
CA TRP A 232 8.27 -16.36 23.29
C TRP A 232 6.94 -15.76 23.74
N ILE A 233 6.73 -15.64 25.05
CA ILE A 233 5.55 -14.96 25.61
C ILE A 233 5.54 -13.48 25.17
N THR A 234 6.71 -12.82 25.20
CA THR A 234 6.85 -11.43 24.74
C THR A 234 6.52 -11.29 23.25
N MET A 235 7.01 -12.20 22.39
CA MET A 235 6.71 -12.18 20.95
C MET A 235 5.21 -12.37 20.67
N LEU A 236 4.58 -13.31 21.38
CA LEU A 236 3.13 -13.55 21.29
C LEU A 236 2.34 -12.34 21.79
N LEU A 237 2.76 -11.71 22.89
CA LEU A 237 2.12 -10.53 23.44
C LEU A 237 2.22 -9.33 22.47
N ILE A 238 3.41 -9.06 21.94
CA ILE A 238 3.62 -8.00 20.91
C ILE A 238 2.71 -8.25 19.71
N SER A 239 2.66 -9.48 19.23
CA SER A 239 1.85 -9.84 18.05
C SER A 239 0.35 -9.75 18.33
N GLY A 240 -0.12 -10.25 19.48
CA GLY A 240 -1.52 -10.20 19.88
C GLY A 240 -2.01 -8.77 20.10
N VAL A 241 -1.26 -7.98 20.87
CA VAL A 241 -1.60 -6.59 21.15
C VAL A 241 -1.50 -5.74 19.88
N GLY A 242 -0.42 -5.87 19.11
CA GLY A 242 -0.24 -5.06 17.90
C GLY A 242 -1.23 -5.41 16.79
N MET A 243 -1.55 -6.69 16.59
CA MET A 243 -2.49 -7.09 15.53
C MET A 243 -3.97 -6.93 15.92
N GLY A 244 -4.31 -7.04 17.21
CA GLY A 244 -5.68 -7.07 17.70
C GLY A 244 -6.53 -5.88 17.23
N PRO A 245 -6.17 -4.63 17.54
CA PRO A 245 -6.94 -3.46 17.13
C PRO A 245 -7.00 -3.29 15.61
N VAL A 246 -5.93 -3.63 14.90
CA VAL A 246 -5.90 -3.54 13.43
C VAL A 246 -6.89 -4.51 12.81
N LEU A 247 -6.93 -5.76 13.31
CA LEU A 247 -7.91 -6.76 12.90
C LEU A 247 -9.34 -6.32 13.21
N ALA A 248 -9.59 -5.81 14.42
CA ALA A 248 -10.90 -5.33 14.83
C ALA A 248 -11.40 -4.18 13.93
N LEU A 249 -10.54 -3.19 13.67
CA LEU A 249 -10.87 -2.07 12.78
C LEU A 249 -11.10 -2.51 11.34
N LYS A 250 -10.28 -3.43 10.82
CA LYS A 250 -10.44 -3.97 9.47
C LYS A 250 -11.75 -4.77 9.35
N TYR A 251 -12.06 -5.61 10.33
CA TYR A 251 -13.31 -6.36 10.41
C TYR A 251 -14.53 -5.45 10.50
N PHE A 252 -14.48 -4.43 11.37
CA PHE A 252 -15.55 -3.46 11.52
C PHE A 252 -15.82 -2.70 10.21
N ARG A 253 -14.78 -2.19 9.55
CA ARG A 253 -14.91 -1.54 8.24
C ARG A 253 -15.46 -2.48 7.18
N TYR A 254 -14.98 -3.72 7.14
CA TYR A 254 -15.46 -4.71 6.18
C TYR A 254 -16.95 -5.03 6.37
N THR A 255 -17.42 -5.06 7.61
CA THR A 255 -18.81 -5.44 7.95
C THR A 255 -19.79 -4.28 7.78
N TYR A 256 -19.45 -3.09 8.27
CA TYR A 256 -20.38 -1.95 8.30
C TYR A 256 -20.21 -0.97 7.11
N SER A 257 -19.08 -1.01 6.40
CA SER A 257 -18.81 -0.14 5.25
C SER A 257 -18.06 -0.91 4.15
N PRO A 258 -18.69 -1.93 3.53
CA PRO A 258 -18.04 -2.71 2.49
C PRO A 258 -17.78 -1.83 1.26
N SER A 259 -16.52 -1.81 0.81
CA SER A 259 -16.16 -1.22 -0.48
C SER A 259 -16.75 -2.05 -1.63
N ALA A 260 -17.00 -1.43 -2.78
CA ALA A 260 -17.41 -2.14 -3.99
C ALA A 260 -16.47 -3.31 -4.34
N ILE A 261 -15.17 -3.15 -4.08
CA ILE A 261 -14.16 -4.20 -4.25
C ILE A 261 -14.42 -5.37 -3.27
N ASN A 262 -14.77 -5.10 -2.01
CA ASN A 262 -15.07 -6.13 -1.01
C ASN A 262 -16.33 -6.90 -1.37
N ILE A 263 -17.35 -6.22 -1.91
CA ILE A 263 -18.60 -6.84 -2.38
C ILE A 263 -18.29 -7.80 -3.53
N LEU A 264 -17.47 -7.37 -4.50
CA LEU A 264 -17.06 -8.19 -5.63
C LEU A 264 -16.19 -9.38 -5.21
N GLN A 265 -15.26 -9.18 -4.28
CA GLN A 265 -14.47 -10.27 -3.70
C GLN A 265 -15.35 -11.30 -2.97
N LYS A 266 -16.38 -10.83 -2.25
CA LYS A 266 -17.36 -11.70 -1.59
C LYS A 266 -18.19 -12.47 -2.62
N ALA A 267 -18.61 -11.80 -3.70
CA ALA A 267 -19.32 -12.45 -4.82
C ALA A 267 -18.46 -13.55 -5.45
N GLU A 268 -17.19 -13.26 -5.78
CA GLU A 268 -16.25 -14.21 -6.38
C GLU A 268 -15.94 -15.42 -5.48
N ARG A 269 -15.87 -15.22 -4.16
CA ARG A 269 -15.66 -16.31 -3.19
C ARG A 269 -16.91 -17.14 -2.92
N SER A 270 -18.09 -16.54 -2.94
CA SER A 270 -19.36 -17.22 -2.60
C SER A 270 -19.96 -17.97 -3.78
N ARG A 271 -19.76 -17.48 -5.00
CA ARG A 271 -20.28 -18.08 -6.23
C ARG A 271 -19.18 -17.95 -7.28
N GLY A 272 -18.63 -19.09 -7.72
CA GLY A 272 -17.58 -19.15 -8.75
C GLY A 272 -17.91 -18.29 -9.98
N PRO A 273 -16.92 -18.01 -10.87
CA PRO A 273 -16.88 -16.84 -11.76
C PRO A 273 -18.11 -16.70 -12.67
N MET A 274 -19.18 -16.11 -12.16
CA MET A 274 -20.44 -15.83 -12.86
C MET A 274 -21.27 -14.87 -12.01
N TYR A 275 -21.24 -13.57 -12.33
CA TYR A 275 -22.39 -12.78 -12.80
C TYR A 275 -22.10 -11.27 -12.75
N THR A 276 -22.62 -10.60 -13.78
CA THR A 276 -22.54 -9.17 -14.11
C THR A 276 -23.25 -8.30 -13.07
N LEU A 277 -22.67 -7.16 -12.70
CA LEU A 277 -23.26 -6.12 -11.82
C LEU A 277 -24.65 -5.62 -12.28
N VAL A 278 -24.99 -5.81 -13.56
CA VAL A 278 -26.33 -5.55 -14.14
C VAL A 278 -27.44 -6.30 -13.39
N ASN A 279 -27.16 -7.48 -12.82
CA ASN A 279 -28.14 -8.22 -12.01
C ASN A 279 -28.17 -7.78 -10.53
N LEU A 280 -27.13 -7.09 -10.05
CA LEU A 280 -27.10 -6.58 -8.68
C LEU A 280 -27.92 -5.29 -8.57
N GLU A 281 -27.86 -4.44 -9.60
CA GLU A 281 -28.71 -3.25 -9.68
C GLU A 281 -30.19 -3.64 -9.85
N SER A 282 -30.48 -4.70 -10.63
CA SER A 282 -31.85 -5.23 -10.75
C SER A 282 -32.34 -5.92 -9.49
N GLN A 283 -31.47 -6.61 -8.74
CA GLN A 283 -31.84 -7.18 -7.43
C GLN A 283 -32.00 -6.13 -6.35
N LEU A 284 -31.15 -5.10 -6.28
CA LEU A 284 -31.33 -3.95 -5.39
C LEU A 284 -32.63 -3.20 -5.71
N ARG A 285 -32.98 -3.03 -7.00
CA ARG A 285 -34.29 -2.53 -7.42
C ARG A 285 -35.44 -3.45 -7.00
N SER A 286 -35.25 -4.78 -7.03
CA SER A 286 -36.28 -5.74 -6.63
C SER A 286 -36.48 -5.81 -5.10
N GLU A 287 -35.42 -5.67 -4.30
CA GLU A 287 -35.52 -5.57 -2.84
C GLU A 287 -36.13 -4.22 -2.43
N GLN A 288 -35.83 -3.15 -3.17
CA GLN A 288 -36.43 -1.84 -2.94
C GLN A 288 -37.91 -1.82 -3.37
N GLY A 289 -38.28 -2.59 -4.40
CA GLY A 289 -39.65 -2.85 -4.84
C GLY A 289 -40.49 -3.68 -3.85
N ASN A 290 -39.87 -4.68 -3.19
CA ASN A 290 -40.56 -5.44 -2.14
C ASN A 290 -40.74 -4.65 -0.84
N SER A 291 -39.87 -3.68 -0.57
CA SER A 291 -40.00 -2.77 0.58
C SER A 291 -41.00 -1.63 0.34
N THR A 292 -41.34 -1.33 -0.93
CA THR A 292 -42.32 -0.27 -1.27
C THR A 292 -43.76 -0.77 -1.30
N ASN A 293 -43.99 -2.08 -1.39
CA ASN A 293 -45.35 -2.64 -1.38
C ASN A 293 -46.02 -2.64 0.00
N SER A 294 -45.30 -2.29 1.08
CA SER A 294 -45.88 -2.11 2.42
C SER A 294 -46.11 -0.64 2.81
N ILE A 295 -45.82 0.34 1.94
CA ILE A 295 -46.05 1.76 2.21
C ILE A 295 -46.56 2.44 0.93
N LEU A 296 -47.81 2.16 0.56
CA LEU A 296 -48.56 2.90 -0.45
C LEU A 296 -49.68 3.69 0.22
N THR A 297 -49.36 4.89 0.73
CA THR A 297 -50.29 6.03 0.78
C THR A 297 -49.50 7.34 0.80
N ALA A 298 -49.20 7.90 -0.37
CA ALA A 298 -49.23 9.34 -0.69
C ALA A 298 -48.62 9.60 -2.08
N PRO A 299 -49.22 10.47 -2.92
CA PRO A 299 -48.73 10.71 -4.26
C PRO A 299 -47.67 11.82 -4.26
N VAL A 300 -46.50 11.59 -4.85
CA VAL A 300 -45.54 12.67 -5.13
C VAL A 300 -44.97 12.55 -6.55
N LYS A 301 -45.18 13.66 -7.27
CA LYS A 301 -44.74 14.11 -8.60
C LYS A 301 -43.56 13.40 -9.27
N ASN A 302 -43.85 13.02 -10.51
CA ASN A 302 -42.98 12.55 -11.58
C ASN A 302 -41.98 13.63 -12.03
N LYS A 303 -40.67 13.32 -12.09
CA LYS A 303 -39.71 14.09 -12.89
C LYS A 303 -38.60 13.17 -13.43
N ASN A 304 -38.71 12.85 -14.71
CA ASN A 304 -37.72 12.12 -15.49
C ASN A 304 -36.43 12.96 -15.61
N SER A 305 -35.28 12.36 -15.31
CA SER A 305 -33.96 12.91 -15.65
C SER A 305 -33.36 12.06 -16.76
N VAL A 306 -33.40 12.58 -17.97
CA VAL A 306 -32.80 12.04 -19.19
C VAL A 306 -31.27 12.18 -19.08
N TYR A 307 -30.55 11.10 -19.42
CA TYR A 307 -29.10 11.12 -19.65
C TYR A 307 -28.82 11.81 -20.98
N GLU A 308 -27.99 12.86 -20.97
CA GLU A 308 -27.36 13.41 -22.19
C GLU A 308 -25.83 13.28 -22.10
N PRO A 309 -25.14 12.84 -23.18
CA PRO A 309 -23.70 12.69 -23.21
C PRO A 309 -23.02 14.02 -23.58
N LEU A 310 -22.06 14.45 -22.77
CA LEU A 310 -21.25 15.64 -23.03
C LEU A 310 -20.22 15.37 -24.15
N LEU A 311 -20.55 15.78 -25.36
CA LEU A 311 -19.59 16.17 -26.39
C LEU A 311 -20.00 17.53 -26.95
N SER A 312 -18.98 18.33 -27.28
CA SER A 312 -18.98 19.66 -27.89
C SER A 312 -19.51 20.82 -27.04
N ASP A 313 -18.61 21.60 -26.42
CA ASP A 313 -18.12 22.83 -27.06
C ASP A 313 -17.15 23.63 -26.18
N SER A 314 -16.18 24.25 -26.84
CA SER A 314 -15.39 25.40 -26.40
C SER A 314 -15.14 26.26 -27.63
N PRO A 315 -14.78 27.56 -27.55
CA PRO A 315 -14.74 28.46 -26.40
C PRO A 315 -15.45 29.82 -26.69
N MET A 316 -15.84 30.58 -25.65
CA MET A 316 -15.60 32.03 -25.52
C MET A 316 -16.48 32.67 -24.43
N ALA A 317 -15.89 33.65 -23.75
CA ALA A 317 -16.51 34.76 -23.02
C ALA A 317 -17.33 34.44 -21.75
N SER A 318 -16.72 34.61 -20.58
CA SER A 318 -16.68 35.92 -19.91
C SER A 318 -16.20 35.76 -18.46
N ARG A 319 -15.20 36.58 -18.12
CA ARG A 319 -14.76 36.82 -16.75
C ARG A 319 -15.93 37.37 -15.93
N ARG A 320 -16.20 36.77 -14.77
CA ARG A 320 -16.61 37.53 -13.59
C ARG A 320 -15.80 37.09 -12.37
N SER A 321 -15.01 38.05 -11.92
CA SER A 321 -14.29 38.09 -10.67
C SER A 321 -15.25 38.02 -9.48
N LEU A 322 -14.95 37.18 -8.50
CA LEU A 322 -15.31 37.45 -7.11
C LEU A 322 -14.01 37.56 -6.32
N ALA A 323 -13.78 38.75 -5.77
CA ALA A 323 -12.65 39.10 -4.95
C ALA A 323 -12.78 38.46 -3.56
N SER A 324 -11.67 37.99 -3.02
CA SER A 324 -11.42 37.93 -1.57
C SER A 324 -9.99 38.38 -1.31
N SER A 325 -9.87 39.66 -0.93
CA SER A 325 -8.84 40.23 -0.05
C SER A 325 -8.68 39.36 1.22
N SER A 326 -7.55 39.18 1.90
CA SER A 326 -6.18 39.69 1.87
C SER A 326 -5.33 38.73 2.73
N PHE A 327 -4.02 38.67 2.49
CA PHE A 327 -2.93 38.79 3.49
C PHE A 327 -1.65 38.13 2.96
N ASP A 328 -0.81 38.97 2.33
CA ASP A 328 0.60 38.74 2.08
C ASP A 328 1.39 38.86 3.39
N ILE A 329 2.12 37.82 3.79
CA ILE A 329 3.23 37.93 4.74
C ILE A 329 4.33 36.92 4.34
N PHE A 330 5.52 37.48 4.06
CA PHE A 330 6.84 36.87 3.79
C PHE A 330 7.18 36.34 2.39
N GLN A 331 7.85 37.21 1.62
CA GLN A 331 8.87 36.88 0.65
C GLN A 331 10.25 37.22 1.25
N PRO A 332 11.32 36.51 0.85
CA PRO A 332 12.54 37.25 0.51
C PRO A 332 13.15 36.85 -0.84
N ALA A 333 13.55 37.92 -1.53
CA ALA A 333 14.74 38.12 -2.37
C ALA A 333 15.05 37.22 -3.58
N GLN A 334 15.05 37.91 -4.72
CA GLN A 334 15.49 37.54 -6.06
C GLN A 334 17.01 37.34 -6.18
N SER A 335 17.43 36.53 -7.15
CA SER A 335 18.60 36.87 -7.98
C SER A 335 18.38 36.42 -9.44
N ARG A 336 18.36 37.41 -10.34
CA ARG A 336 18.39 37.29 -11.81
C ARG A 336 19.75 36.73 -12.28
N VAL A 337 19.79 36.06 -13.44
CA VAL A 337 20.61 36.39 -14.64
C VAL A 337 20.24 35.45 -15.82
N PRO A 338 20.34 35.90 -17.10
CA PRO A 338 19.62 35.34 -18.25
C PRO A 338 20.49 34.75 -19.39
N ALA A 339 19.78 34.21 -20.39
CA ALA A 339 20.04 34.18 -21.84
C ALA A 339 21.11 33.26 -22.48
N ALA A 340 20.57 32.27 -23.22
CA ALA A 340 20.79 31.94 -24.64
C ALA A 340 22.11 32.30 -25.36
N TYR A 341 22.73 31.28 -25.96
CA TYR A 341 23.72 31.36 -27.07
C TYR A 341 23.12 30.72 -28.33
N PRO A 342 23.21 31.32 -29.53
CA PRO A 342 23.01 30.62 -30.79
C PRO A 342 24.34 30.15 -31.40
N ARG A 343 24.35 28.92 -31.92
CA ARG A 343 25.44 28.34 -32.74
C ARG A 343 25.43 28.99 -34.13
N ASN A 344 26.59 29.47 -34.55
CA ASN A 344 26.88 29.93 -35.90
C ASN A 344 27.24 28.74 -36.80
N ILE A 345 26.57 28.62 -37.95
CA ILE A 345 26.90 27.72 -39.07
C ILE A 345 27.83 28.51 -40.00
N LYS A 346 29.00 27.97 -40.32
CA LYS A 346 29.86 28.45 -41.41
C LYS A 346 29.77 27.51 -42.60
N THR A 347 29.43 28.07 -43.76
CA THR A 347 29.65 27.56 -45.10
C THR A 347 30.60 28.53 -45.81
N SER A 348 31.80 28.07 -46.15
CA SER A 348 32.67 28.44 -47.30
C SER A 348 34.11 28.07 -46.97
#